data_AF-A0A5N1L0C1-F1
#
_entry.id   AF-A0A5N1L0C1-F1
#
_cell.length_a   1.000
_cell.length_b   1.000
_cell.length_c   1.000
_cell.angle_alpha   90.00
_cell.angle_beta   90.00
_cell.angle_gamma   90.00
#
_symmetry.space_group_name_H-M   'P 1'
#
loop_
_entity.id
_entity.type
_entity.pdbx_description
1 polymer ?
#
loop_
_entity_poly.entity_id
_entity_poly.type
_entity_poly.pdbx_seq_one_letter_code
_entity_poly.pdbx_strand_id
1 'polypeptide(L)'
;MAGSSPSDAESLPLETARRRIGSVTGPIDRTDRIPLSVATGRILATDATANEPIGGAEISVGDAVFEQGHQIRPGDVGLLKAAGISELLVRQRPQVGILPTGDELGQRDAGKAQQVETAGFTLSQYVDRWGGKVTYRDPVADDAPALRMAVQRDLTRDMIVITGTEPGDTLRDVVADLGDVLTDTIAIDPGGQTGLAVVADRPVVLLPESPTGARVSAVQLVRPLLKTFAHAPLAVHPETRATLAAQVDSQNATRTFRPVTVSDGTATPLSGDELATATRADGWISVPAGETGLDAGATVSVENWDYLP
;
A
#
# COMPACT_ATOMS: atom_id res chain seq x y z
N MET A 1 -36.36 1.92 -20.93
CA MET A 1 -35.23 0.96 -20.86
C MET A 1 -34.63 1.12 -19.48
N ALA A 2 -34.84 0.14 -18.61
CA ALA A 2 -34.25 0.16 -17.27
C ALA A 2 -32.75 -0.03 -17.43
N GLY A 3 -31.96 0.98 -17.07
CA GLY A 3 -30.51 0.85 -16.97
C GLY A 3 -30.19 -0.16 -15.90
N SER A 4 -29.29 -1.09 -16.21
CA SER A 4 -28.74 -2.05 -15.26
C SER A 4 -28.24 -1.33 -14.01
N SER A 5 -28.59 -1.81 -12.82
CA SER A 5 -27.98 -1.34 -11.58
C SER A 5 -26.46 -1.53 -11.64
N PRO A 6 -25.65 -0.59 -11.12
CA PRO A 6 -24.18 -0.69 -11.12
C PRO A 6 -23.62 -1.87 -10.31
N SER A 7 -24.46 -2.66 -9.64
CA SER A 7 -24.09 -3.86 -8.89
C SER A 7 -23.76 -5.09 -9.74
N ASP A 8 -23.99 -5.05 -11.06
CA ASP A 8 -23.76 -6.20 -11.96
C ASP A 8 -22.40 -6.14 -12.68
N ALA A 9 -21.54 -5.16 -12.36
CA ALA A 9 -20.17 -5.15 -12.85
C ALA A 9 -19.36 -6.24 -12.14
N GLU A 10 -18.89 -7.24 -12.88
CA GLU A 10 -18.05 -8.33 -12.38
C GLU A 10 -16.79 -7.76 -11.70
N SER A 11 -16.63 -8.00 -10.40
CA SER A 11 -15.50 -7.50 -9.61
C SER A 11 -14.16 -7.87 -10.25
N LEU A 12 -13.27 -6.89 -10.38
CA LEU A 12 -12.05 -7.09 -11.13
C LEU A 12 -11.07 -8.01 -10.37
N PRO A 13 -10.54 -9.10 -10.98
CA PRO A 13 -9.54 -9.93 -10.33
C PRO A 13 -8.30 -9.12 -9.92
N LEU A 14 -7.73 -9.42 -8.73
CA LEU A 14 -6.64 -8.63 -8.14
C LEU A 14 -5.46 -8.40 -9.11
N GLU A 15 -5.01 -9.45 -9.80
CA GLU A 15 -3.88 -9.34 -10.73
C GLU A 15 -4.21 -8.49 -11.97
N THR A 16 -5.47 -8.49 -12.40
CA THR A 16 -5.94 -7.60 -13.46
C THR A 16 -6.04 -6.15 -12.96
N ALA A 17 -6.51 -5.94 -11.74
CA ALA A 17 -6.56 -4.63 -11.10
C ALA A 17 -5.14 -4.01 -11.01
N ARG A 18 -4.17 -4.78 -10.50
CA ARG A 18 -2.74 -4.40 -10.46
C ARG A 18 -2.19 -4.02 -11.83
N ARG A 19 -2.46 -4.84 -12.85
CA ARG A 19 -2.00 -4.59 -14.22
C ARG A 19 -2.61 -3.32 -14.81
N ARG A 20 -3.91 -3.08 -14.61
CA ARG A 20 -4.59 -1.87 -15.13
C ARG A 20 -4.02 -0.60 -14.51
N ILE A 21 -3.99 -0.51 -13.17
CA ILE A 21 -3.45 0.69 -12.51
C ILE A 21 -1.93 0.85 -12.68
N GLY A 22 -1.20 -0.26 -12.83
CA GLY A 22 0.21 -0.26 -13.18
C GLY A 22 0.47 0.27 -14.60
N SER A 23 -0.41 -0.01 -15.57
CA SER A 23 -0.21 0.42 -16.97
C SER A 23 -0.37 1.92 -17.21
N VAL A 24 -1.07 2.61 -16.32
CA VAL A 24 -1.31 4.06 -16.36
C VAL A 24 -0.33 4.83 -15.48
N THR A 25 0.61 4.13 -14.84
CA THR A 25 1.61 4.72 -13.95
C THR A 25 3.01 4.37 -14.44
N GLY A 26 3.93 5.33 -14.34
CA GLY A 26 5.33 5.16 -14.70
C GLY A 26 6.24 5.45 -13.52
N PRO A 27 7.49 4.98 -13.55
CA PRO A 27 8.45 5.33 -12.52
C PRO A 27 8.72 6.83 -12.44
N ILE A 28 9.12 7.28 -11.25
CA ILE A 28 9.48 8.68 -10.99
C ILE A 28 10.99 8.82 -11.08
N ASP A 29 11.44 9.67 -11.99
CA ASP A 29 12.88 9.93 -12.24
C ASP A 29 13.46 11.10 -11.44
N ARG A 30 12.64 11.73 -10.57
CA ARG A 30 13.14 12.78 -9.68
C ARG A 30 14.13 12.20 -8.66
N THR A 31 15.19 12.94 -8.37
CA THR A 31 16.26 12.51 -7.47
C THR A 31 16.56 13.52 -6.37
N ASP A 32 17.06 13.06 -5.24
CA ASP A 32 17.63 13.87 -4.17
C ASP A 32 19.10 13.53 -3.97
N ARG A 33 19.92 14.53 -3.62
CA ARG A 33 21.22 14.28 -2.99
C ARG A 33 21.03 14.31 -1.48
N ILE A 34 21.41 13.23 -0.80
CA ILE A 34 21.25 13.11 0.65
C ILE A 34 22.54 12.67 1.34
N PRO A 35 22.73 13.05 2.61
CA PRO A 35 23.80 12.48 3.44
C PRO A 35 23.65 10.97 3.61
N LEU A 36 24.77 10.26 3.64
CA LEU A 36 24.82 8.81 3.87
C LEU A 36 24.14 8.41 5.20
N SER A 37 24.18 9.28 6.22
CA SER A 37 23.58 9.05 7.54
C SER A 37 22.06 8.87 7.53
N VAL A 38 21.37 9.27 6.47
CA VAL A 38 19.91 9.15 6.31
C VAL A 38 19.53 8.37 5.06
N ALA A 39 20.47 7.61 4.49
CA ALA A 39 20.28 6.94 3.21
C ALA A 39 19.69 5.52 3.30
N THR A 40 19.65 4.92 4.49
CA THR A 40 19.04 3.60 4.70
C THR A 40 17.60 3.56 4.16
N GLY A 41 17.29 2.51 3.41
CA GLY A 41 16.00 2.30 2.76
C GLY A 41 15.80 3.06 1.45
N ARG A 42 16.67 4.03 1.11
CA ARG A 42 16.59 4.79 -0.15
C ARG A 42 17.15 3.97 -1.32
N ILE A 43 16.66 4.28 -2.52
CA ILE A 43 17.05 3.63 -3.78
C ILE A 43 18.10 4.49 -4.47
N LEU A 44 19.24 3.91 -4.82
CA LEU A 44 20.28 4.60 -5.59
C LEU A 44 19.75 5.04 -6.95
N ALA A 45 19.93 6.32 -7.29
CA ALA A 45 19.56 6.85 -8.60
C ALA A 45 20.67 6.68 -9.65
N THR A 46 21.90 6.47 -9.21
CA THR A 46 23.09 6.16 -10.03
C THR A 46 23.95 5.16 -9.26
N ASP A 47 24.92 4.55 -9.92
CA ASP A 47 25.93 3.71 -9.25
C ASP A 47 26.61 4.51 -8.12
N ALA A 48 26.86 3.83 -7.00
CA ALA A 48 27.66 4.34 -5.91
C ALA A 48 29.11 3.94 -6.15
N THR A 49 29.91 4.87 -6.65
CA THR A 49 31.31 4.63 -7.03
C THR A 49 32.27 4.94 -5.88
N ALA A 50 33.27 4.08 -5.67
CA ALA A 50 34.25 4.24 -4.62
C ALA A 50 35.21 5.42 -4.88
N ASN A 51 35.39 6.28 -3.87
CA ASN A 51 36.37 7.36 -3.86
C ASN A 51 37.69 6.94 -3.19
N GLU A 52 37.65 5.88 -2.37
CA GLU A 52 38.78 5.32 -1.63
C GLU A 52 38.84 3.80 -1.84
N PRO A 53 40.03 3.19 -1.93
CA PRO A 53 40.16 1.74 -2.06
C PRO A 53 39.85 1.02 -0.74
N ILE A 54 39.27 -0.18 -0.81
CA ILE A 54 38.96 -0.99 0.37
C ILE A 54 39.70 -2.33 0.31
N GLY A 55 40.78 -2.42 1.10
CA GLY A 55 41.51 -3.67 1.28
C GLY A 55 40.64 -4.76 1.93
N GLY A 56 40.69 -5.98 1.39
CA GLY A 56 39.88 -7.12 1.85
C GLY A 56 38.51 -7.27 1.17
N ALA A 57 38.02 -6.23 0.49
CA ALA A 57 36.83 -6.29 -0.37
C ALA A 57 37.16 -6.21 -1.87
N GLU A 58 38.44 -6.06 -2.23
CA GLU A 58 38.93 -5.95 -3.62
C GLU A 58 38.28 -4.79 -4.42
N ILE A 59 37.93 -3.69 -3.74
CA ILE A 59 37.35 -2.48 -4.35
C ILE A 59 38.45 -1.42 -4.56
N SER A 60 38.62 -0.99 -5.81
CA SER A 60 39.50 0.11 -6.21
C SER A 60 38.74 1.43 -6.37
N VAL A 61 39.46 2.53 -6.43
CA VAL A 61 38.87 3.84 -6.77
C VAL A 61 38.25 3.78 -8.16
N GLY A 62 37.01 4.24 -8.29
CA GLY A 62 36.26 4.19 -9.54
C GLY A 62 35.42 2.93 -9.73
N ASP A 63 35.57 1.92 -8.88
CA ASP A 63 34.73 0.72 -8.94
C ASP A 63 33.34 1.02 -8.38
N ALA A 64 32.32 0.39 -8.96
CA ALA A 64 30.97 0.42 -8.42
C ALA A 64 30.91 -0.41 -7.13
N VAL A 65 30.57 0.22 -6.01
CA VAL A 65 30.29 -0.44 -4.73
C VAL A 65 28.89 -1.07 -4.79
N PHE A 66 27.93 -0.32 -5.31
CA PHE A 66 26.56 -0.77 -5.57
C PHE A 66 26.04 -0.12 -6.86
N GLU A 67 25.24 -0.86 -7.61
CA GLU A 67 24.64 -0.39 -8.86
C GLU A 67 23.40 0.49 -8.61
N GLN A 68 23.03 1.30 -9.60
CA GLN A 68 21.77 2.01 -9.66
C GLN A 68 20.59 1.05 -9.38
N GLY A 69 19.62 1.50 -8.59
CA GLY A 69 18.46 0.68 -8.20
C GLY A 69 18.68 -0.17 -6.93
N HIS A 70 19.92 -0.25 -6.43
CA HIS A 70 20.17 -0.88 -5.13
C HIS A 70 19.45 -0.14 -4.01
N GLN A 71 18.73 -0.89 -3.17
CA GLN A 71 18.11 -0.38 -1.96
C GLN A 71 19.09 -0.47 -0.81
N ILE A 72 19.49 0.69 -0.28
CA ILE A 72 20.54 0.80 0.74
C ILE A 72 20.07 0.14 2.04
N ARG A 73 20.82 -0.85 2.52
CA ARG A 73 20.60 -1.58 3.76
C ARG A 73 21.47 -1.01 4.88
N PRO A 74 21.14 -1.25 6.16
CA PRO A 74 21.98 -0.82 7.27
C PRO A 74 23.45 -1.27 7.16
N GLY A 75 23.70 -2.49 6.68
CA GLY A 75 25.05 -3.02 6.48
C GLY A 75 25.84 -2.31 5.37
N ASP A 76 25.15 -1.82 4.34
CA ASP A 76 25.77 -1.18 3.17
C ASP A 76 26.40 0.16 3.53
N VAL A 77 25.81 0.87 4.51
CA VAL A 77 26.27 2.18 4.96
C VAL A 77 27.73 2.15 5.44
N GLY A 78 28.15 1.07 6.10
CA GLY A 78 29.53 0.91 6.55
C GLY A 78 30.51 0.78 5.38
N LEU A 79 30.16 -0.03 4.39
CA LEU A 79 30.99 -0.22 3.19
C LEU A 79 31.07 1.06 2.35
N LEU A 80 29.94 1.74 2.12
CA LEU A 80 29.88 3.03 1.44
C LEU A 80 30.74 4.08 2.17
N LYS A 81 30.68 4.12 3.50
CA LYS A 81 31.50 5.04 4.30
C LYS A 81 32.99 4.74 4.15
N ALA A 82 33.38 3.46 4.18
CA ALA A 82 34.75 3.02 3.96
C ALA A 82 35.25 3.34 2.54
N ALA A 83 34.36 3.31 1.54
CA ALA A 83 34.63 3.69 0.16
C ALA A 83 34.79 5.21 -0.04
N GLY A 84 34.80 6.01 1.04
CA GLY A 84 34.90 7.47 0.96
C GLY A 84 33.63 8.17 0.50
N ILE A 85 32.47 7.52 0.58
CA ILE A 85 31.18 8.10 0.16
C ILE A 85 30.50 8.73 1.40
N SER A 86 30.16 10.01 1.30
CA SER A 86 29.48 10.77 2.37
C SER A 86 28.07 11.23 1.99
N GLU A 87 27.77 11.30 0.70
CA GLU A 87 26.47 11.65 0.13
C GLU A 87 26.15 10.74 -1.05
N LEU A 88 24.87 10.55 -1.32
CA LEU A 88 24.37 9.70 -2.39
C LEU A 88 23.31 10.44 -3.21
N LEU A 89 23.30 10.18 -4.51
CA LEU A 89 22.18 10.53 -5.36
C LEU A 89 21.17 9.38 -5.32
N VAL A 90 19.98 9.66 -4.78
CA VAL A 90 18.91 8.67 -4.58
C VAL A 90 17.64 9.10 -5.28
N ARG A 91 16.75 8.15 -5.57
CA ARG A 91 15.42 8.48 -6.10
C ARG A 91 14.59 9.19 -5.04
N GLN A 92 13.81 10.19 -5.46
CA GLN A 92 12.85 10.86 -4.59
C GLN A 92 11.77 9.88 -4.15
N ARG A 93 11.33 10.05 -2.89
CA ARG A 93 10.19 9.31 -2.36
C ARG A 93 8.93 9.70 -3.14
N PRO A 94 8.12 8.75 -3.65
CA PRO A 94 6.85 9.05 -4.31
C PRO A 94 5.92 9.81 -3.35
N GLN A 95 5.35 10.93 -3.79
CA GLN A 95 4.45 11.75 -3.00
C GLN A 95 3.03 11.16 -3.03
N VAL A 96 2.44 10.93 -1.86
CA VAL A 96 1.09 10.37 -1.74
C VAL A 96 0.21 11.30 -0.93
N GLY A 97 -0.92 11.70 -1.50
CA GLY A 97 -2.01 12.35 -0.76
C GLY A 97 -2.90 11.29 -0.13
N ILE A 98 -3.13 11.35 1.19
CA ILE A 98 -4.10 10.49 1.86
C ILE A 98 -5.27 11.35 2.32
N LEU A 99 -6.45 11.02 1.83
CA LEU A 99 -7.67 11.78 2.01
C LEU A 99 -8.74 10.92 2.69
N PRO A 100 -9.01 11.12 3.98
CA PRO A 100 -10.17 10.53 4.62
C PRO A 100 -11.46 11.22 4.21
N THR A 101 -12.55 10.47 4.04
CA THR A 101 -13.90 10.97 3.76
C THR A 101 -14.89 10.37 4.74
N GLY A 102 -15.90 11.15 5.15
CA GLY A 102 -16.95 10.75 6.09
C GLY A 102 -17.34 11.91 7.01
N ASP A 103 -18.63 12.24 7.05
CA ASP A 103 -19.18 13.36 7.86
C ASP A 103 -19.11 13.09 9.37
N GLU A 104 -19.11 11.82 9.75
CA GLU A 104 -18.99 11.35 11.13
C GLU A 104 -17.55 11.44 11.66
N LEU A 105 -16.58 11.56 10.76
CA LEU A 105 -15.16 11.53 11.07
C LEU A 105 -14.65 12.89 11.52
N GLY A 106 -13.86 12.90 12.59
CA GLY A 106 -13.13 14.09 13.01
C GLY A 106 -12.11 13.82 14.09
N GLN A 107 -11.38 14.86 14.47
CA GLN A 107 -10.43 14.79 15.59
C GLN A 107 -11.19 14.85 16.92
N ARG A 108 -10.80 14.01 17.90
CA ARG A 108 -11.45 13.95 19.24
C ARG A 108 -11.54 15.30 19.94
N ASP A 109 -10.55 16.16 19.74
CA ASP A 109 -10.48 17.48 20.37
C ASP A 109 -11.47 18.50 19.77
N ALA A 110 -12.12 18.17 18.64
CA ALA A 110 -13.08 19.04 17.97
C ALA A 110 -14.51 18.98 18.57
N GLY A 111 -14.76 18.11 19.54
CA GLY A 111 -16.03 18.02 20.31
C GLY A 111 -17.29 17.68 19.52
N LYS A 112 -17.23 17.59 18.19
CA LYS A 112 -18.35 17.33 17.27
C LYS A 112 -18.24 16.01 16.49
N ALA A 113 -17.08 15.35 16.53
CA ALA A 113 -16.86 14.11 15.78
C ALA A 113 -17.62 12.95 16.45
N GLN A 114 -18.34 12.16 15.64
CA GLN A 114 -19.04 10.96 16.10
C GLN A 114 -18.08 9.75 16.12
N GLN A 115 -17.09 9.76 15.23
CA GLN A 115 -16.04 8.75 15.14
C GLN A 115 -14.66 9.39 14.95
N VAL A 116 -13.63 8.66 15.38
CA VAL A 116 -12.24 9.09 15.20
C VAL A 116 -11.71 8.52 13.90
N GLU A 117 -11.19 9.39 13.05
CA GLU A 117 -10.52 8.96 11.84
C GLU A 117 -9.24 8.19 12.18
N THR A 118 -9.16 6.94 11.72
CA THR A 118 -8.03 6.03 11.99
C THR A 118 -7.47 5.35 10.75
N ALA A 119 -8.27 5.13 9.71
CA ALA A 119 -7.86 4.37 8.53
C ALA A 119 -6.74 5.08 7.76
N GLY A 120 -6.96 6.32 7.34
CA GLY A 120 -6.00 7.19 6.70
C GLY A 120 -4.79 7.50 7.59
N PHE A 121 -5.00 7.66 8.90
CA PHE A 121 -3.89 7.84 9.84
C PHE A 121 -2.98 6.60 9.88
N THR A 122 -3.53 5.41 10.03
CA THR A 122 -2.77 4.15 10.00
C THR A 122 -2.10 3.93 8.63
N LEU A 123 -2.81 4.22 7.54
CA LEU A 123 -2.26 4.12 6.18
C LEU A 123 -1.09 5.06 5.94
N SER A 124 -1.08 6.24 6.55
CA SER A 124 0.06 7.17 6.47
C SER A 124 1.36 6.53 6.98
N GLN A 125 1.27 5.72 8.04
CA GLN A 125 2.43 5.03 8.60
C GLN A 125 2.92 3.92 7.66
N TYR A 126 2.00 3.17 7.06
CA TYR A 126 2.36 2.15 6.07
C TYR A 126 2.99 2.74 4.81
N VAL A 127 2.42 3.82 4.26
CA VAL A 127 2.98 4.49 3.08
C VAL A 127 4.37 5.05 3.36
N ASP A 128 4.57 5.69 4.52
CA ASP A 128 5.89 6.21 4.91
C ASP A 128 6.92 5.06 4.98
N ARG A 129 6.57 3.99 5.69
CA ARG A 129 7.36 2.76 5.81
C ARG A 129 7.68 2.11 4.47
N TRP A 130 6.75 2.12 3.51
CA TRP A 130 6.99 1.56 2.17
C TRP A 130 7.87 2.45 1.28
N GLY A 131 8.22 3.65 1.76
CA GLY A 131 9.14 4.58 1.10
C GLY A 131 8.45 5.80 0.48
N GLY A 132 7.13 5.98 0.65
CA GLY A 132 6.37 7.12 0.12
C GLY A 132 6.43 8.35 1.03
N LYS A 133 6.40 9.55 0.46
CA LYS A 133 6.30 10.82 1.20
C LYS A 133 4.83 11.21 1.34
N VAL A 134 4.29 11.10 2.55
CA VAL A 134 2.86 11.29 2.80
C VAL A 134 2.49 12.75 3.00
N THR A 135 1.37 13.15 2.42
CA THR A 135 0.57 14.31 2.83
C THR A 135 -0.75 13.79 3.37
N TYR A 136 -0.88 13.73 4.70
CA TYR A 136 -2.11 13.34 5.38
C TYR A 136 -3.05 14.55 5.47
N ARG A 137 -4.32 14.36 5.13
CA ARG A 137 -5.35 15.41 5.12
C ARG A 137 -6.33 15.19 6.26
N ASP A 138 -6.97 16.27 6.70
CA ASP A 138 -8.15 16.16 7.54
C ASP A 138 -9.31 15.54 6.76
N PRO A 139 -10.26 14.86 7.45
CA PRO A 139 -11.46 14.33 6.82
C PRO A 139 -12.21 15.40 6.05
N VAL A 140 -12.72 15.02 4.87
CA VAL A 140 -13.53 15.87 4.01
C VAL A 140 -14.99 15.45 4.10
N ALA A 141 -15.87 16.45 4.17
CA ALA A 141 -17.31 16.26 4.20
C ALA A 141 -17.81 15.57 2.93
N ASP A 142 -18.89 14.81 3.06
CA ASP A 142 -19.49 14.05 1.97
C ASP A 142 -20.40 14.93 1.09
N ASP A 143 -19.84 16.02 0.58
CA ASP A 143 -20.47 16.89 -0.40
C ASP A 143 -19.62 17.04 -1.67
N ALA A 144 -20.27 16.96 -2.83
CA ALA A 144 -19.59 16.90 -4.12
C ALA A 144 -18.61 18.07 -4.36
N PRO A 145 -18.93 19.35 -4.05
CA PRO A 145 -17.98 20.45 -4.14
C PRO A 145 -16.73 20.27 -3.26
N ALA A 146 -16.88 19.90 -2.00
CA ALA A 146 -15.75 19.70 -1.09
C ALA A 146 -14.86 18.55 -1.53
N LEU A 147 -15.45 17.40 -1.88
CA LEU A 147 -14.74 16.23 -2.39
C LEU A 147 -13.98 16.56 -3.68
N ARG A 148 -14.61 17.29 -4.62
CA ARG A 148 -13.98 17.69 -5.89
C ARG A 148 -12.75 18.56 -5.65
N MET A 149 -12.86 19.56 -4.78
CA MET A 149 -11.73 20.41 -4.41
C MET A 149 -10.61 19.61 -3.73
N ALA A 150 -10.98 18.66 -2.88
CA ALA A 150 -10.01 17.83 -2.15
C ALA A 150 -9.20 16.92 -3.09
N VAL A 151 -9.87 16.24 -4.04
CA VAL A 151 -9.21 15.44 -5.08
C VAL A 151 -8.31 16.32 -5.94
N GLN A 152 -8.82 17.45 -6.45
CA GLN A 152 -8.06 18.36 -7.31
C GLN A 152 -6.80 18.92 -6.63
N ARG A 153 -6.88 19.25 -5.33
CA ARG A 153 -5.75 19.75 -4.54
C ARG A 153 -4.57 18.77 -4.52
N ASP A 154 -4.84 17.47 -4.48
CA ASP A 154 -3.81 16.43 -4.38
C ASP A 154 -3.35 15.87 -5.74
N LEU A 155 -3.84 16.41 -6.87
CA LEU A 155 -3.31 16.09 -8.22
C LEU A 155 -1.85 16.51 -8.44
N THR A 156 -1.30 17.33 -7.54
CA THR A 156 0.14 17.66 -7.52
C THR A 156 1.01 16.51 -6.95
N ARG A 157 0.39 15.49 -6.36
CA ARG A 157 1.03 14.29 -5.80
C ARG A 157 1.10 13.19 -6.86
N ASP A 158 1.96 12.20 -6.64
CA ASP A 158 2.13 11.09 -7.60
C ASP A 158 1.03 10.05 -7.50
N MET A 159 0.31 10.01 -6.38
CA MET A 159 -0.86 9.16 -6.16
C MET A 159 -1.77 9.77 -5.11
N ILE A 160 -3.07 9.49 -5.20
CA ILE A 160 -4.07 9.82 -4.20
C ILE A 160 -4.64 8.51 -3.64
N VAL A 161 -4.73 8.41 -2.32
CA VAL A 161 -5.41 7.33 -1.63
C VAL A 161 -6.55 7.95 -0.84
N ILE A 162 -7.78 7.53 -1.10
CA ILE A 162 -8.98 8.03 -0.43
C ILE A 162 -9.54 6.90 0.43
N THR A 163 -9.90 7.17 1.68
CA THR A 163 -10.38 6.15 2.63
C THR A 163 -11.77 6.50 3.11
N GLY A 164 -12.58 5.48 3.41
CA GLY A 164 -13.97 5.69 3.82
C GLY A 164 -14.88 5.84 2.60
N THR A 165 -14.74 4.93 1.63
CA THR A 165 -15.48 4.96 0.37
C THR A 165 -16.31 3.70 0.21
N GLU A 166 -17.46 3.81 -0.46
CA GLU A 166 -18.33 2.69 -0.80
C GLU A 166 -18.82 2.79 -2.26
N PRO A 167 -19.14 1.68 -2.94
CA PRO A 167 -19.63 1.73 -4.32
C PRO A 167 -20.91 2.57 -4.44
N GLY A 168 -20.89 3.54 -5.36
CA GLY A 168 -22.01 4.46 -5.59
C GLY A 168 -22.09 5.67 -4.64
N ASP A 169 -21.07 5.89 -3.80
CA ASP A 169 -20.96 7.11 -2.99
C ASP A 169 -20.73 8.38 -3.84
N THR A 170 -20.99 9.55 -3.24
CA THR A 170 -20.81 10.86 -3.88
C THR A 170 -19.38 11.07 -4.39
N LEU A 171 -18.40 10.53 -3.68
CA LEU A 171 -17.00 10.64 -4.04
C LEU A 171 -16.68 9.92 -5.36
N ARG A 172 -17.22 8.71 -5.59
CA ARG A 172 -17.01 7.97 -6.83
C ARG A 172 -17.59 8.69 -8.03
N ASP A 173 -18.77 9.30 -7.88
CA ASP A 173 -19.35 10.15 -8.90
C ASP A 173 -18.41 11.34 -9.21
N VAL A 174 -17.89 12.00 -8.18
CA VAL A 174 -16.91 13.09 -8.33
C VAL A 174 -15.61 12.63 -9.02
N VAL A 175 -15.11 11.43 -8.70
CA VAL A 175 -13.90 10.89 -9.31
C VAL A 175 -14.13 10.50 -10.76
N ALA A 176 -15.28 9.89 -11.09
CA ALA A 176 -15.69 9.59 -12.46
C ALA A 176 -15.90 10.84 -13.32
N ASP A 177 -16.35 11.93 -12.69
CA ASP A 177 -16.45 13.25 -13.30
C ASP A 177 -15.11 13.92 -13.61
N LEU A 178 -14.07 13.59 -12.83
CA LEU A 178 -12.74 14.19 -12.91
C LEU A 178 -11.77 13.37 -13.78
N GLY A 179 -12.04 12.09 -14.00
CA GLY A 179 -11.15 11.19 -14.73
C GLY A 179 -11.78 9.83 -15.04
N ASP A 180 -10.94 8.84 -15.29
CA ASP A 180 -11.37 7.52 -15.75
C ASP A 180 -11.43 6.52 -14.58
N VAL A 181 -12.61 5.94 -14.33
CA VAL A 181 -12.76 4.82 -13.39
C VAL A 181 -12.32 3.53 -14.06
N LEU A 182 -11.32 2.86 -13.49
CA LEU A 182 -10.79 1.59 -13.99
C LEU A 182 -11.60 0.39 -13.48
N THR A 183 -12.10 0.48 -12.25
CA THR A 183 -13.02 -0.47 -11.61
C THR A 183 -13.60 0.13 -10.32
N ASP A 184 -14.83 -0.24 -9.96
CA ASP A 184 -15.45 0.13 -8.69
C ASP A 184 -15.19 -0.88 -7.57
N THR A 185 -14.96 -2.14 -7.94
CA THR A 185 -14.76 -3.26 -7.02
C THR A 185 -13.61 -4.14 -7.48
N ILE A 186 -13.02 -4.87 -6.53
CA ILE A 186 -11.95 -5.84 -6.75
C ILE A 186 -12.33 -7.17 -6.11
N ALA A 187 -11.98 -8.29 -6.74
CA ALA A 187 -12.31 -9.62 -6.23
C ALA A 187 -11.35 -10.07 -5.10
N ILE A 188 -11.36 -9.35 -3.98
CA ILE A 188 -10.63 -9.67 -2.74
C ILE A 188 -11.54 -9.62 -1.52
N ASP A 189 -11.25 -10.44 -0.51
CA ASP A 189 -11.96 -10.46 0.77
C ASP A 189 -10.99 -10.47 1.95
N PRO A 190 -11.01 -9.50 2.87
CA PRO A 190 -11.77 -8.26 2.83
C PRO A 190 -11.15 -7.26 1.85
N GLY A 191 -11.91 -6.21 1.49
CA GLY A 191 -11.43 -5.14 0.61
C GLY A 191 -12.13 -5.05 -0.74
N GLY A 192 -13.16 -5.87 -0.98
CA GLY A 192 -13.77 -6.00 -2.31
C GLY A 192 -14.43 -4.73 -2.85
N GLN A 193 -14.78 -3.79 -1.98
CA GLN A 193 -15.29 -2.46 -2.34
C GLN A 193 -14.20 -1.49 -2.82
N THR A 194 -12.94 -1.91 -2.92
CA THR A 194 -11.87 -1.04 -3.39
C THR A 194 -12.07 -0.64 -4.85
N GLY A 195 -12.08 0.66 -5.10
CA GLY A 195 -12.13 1.24 -6.45
C GLY A 195 -10.77 1.74 -6.92
N LEU A 196 -10.58 1.76 -8.23
CA LEU A 196 -9.39 2.30 -8.87
C LEU A 196 -9.80 3.30 -9.96
N ALA A 197 -9.14 4.45 -10.00
CA ALA A 197 -9.37 5.46 -11.02
C ALA A 197 -8.06 6.16 -11.41
N VAL A 198 -8.11 6.96 -12.48
CA VAL A 198 -7.03 7.84 -12.91
C VAL A 198 -7.60 9.23 -13.12
N VAL A 199 -7.04 10.22 -12.43
CA VAL A 199 -7.43 11.62 -12.58
C VAL A 199 -6.19 12.42 -12.97
N ALA A 200 -6.22 13.08 -14.13
CA ALA A 200 -5.09 13.84 -14.67
C ALA A 200 -3.74 13.08 -14.59
N ASP A 201 -3.72 11.85 -15.12
CA ASP A 201 -2.59 10.91 -15.11
C ASP A 201 -2.12 10.48 -13.70
N ARG A 202 -2.89 10.76 -12.64
CA ARG A 202 -2.60 10.32 -11.27
C ARG A 202 -3.49 9.15 -10.89
N PRO A 203 -2.92 8.03 -10.41
CA PRO A 203 -3.71 6.95 -9.87
C PRO A 203 -4.42 7.42 -8.60
N VAL A 204 -5.70 7.07 -8.51
CA VAL A 204 -6.54 7.26 -7.34
C VAL A 204 -6.99 5.89 -6.86
N VAL A 205 -6.68 5.56 -5.61
CA VAL A 205 -7.10 4.30 -4.96
C VAL A 205 -8.16 4.64 -3.92
N LEU A 206 -9.37 4.11 -4.13
CA LEU A 206 -10.55 4.32 -3.28
C LEU A 206 -10.68 3.13 -2.34
N LEU A 207 -10.30 3.30 -1.09
CA LEU A 207 -10.28 2.24 -0.08
C LEU A 207 -11.59 2.21 0.70
N PRO A 208 -12.05 1.01 1.11
CA PRO A 208 -13.29 0.87 1.88
C PRO A 208 -13.19 1.48 3.28
N GLU A 209 -14.34 1.67 3.93
CA GLU A 209 -14.44 2.08 5.34
C GLU A 209 -13.84 1.06 6.31
N SER A 210 -13.98 -0.22 5.98
CA SER A 210 -13.45 -1.34 6.76
C SER A 210 -11.94 -1.20 7.02
N PRO A 211 -11.47 -1.10 8.28
CA PRO A 211 -10.05 -0.97 8.58
C PRO A 211 -9.20 -2.15 8.08
N THR A 212 -9.74 -3.37 8.19
CA THR A 212 -9.05 -4.56 7.68
C THR A 212 -9.05 -4.57 6.15
N GLY A 213 -10.19 -4.26 5.52
CA GLY A 213 -10.30 -4.18 4.06
C GLY A 213 -9.40 -3.11 3.45
N ALA A 214 -9.34 -1.93 4.05
CA ALA A 214 -8.48 -0.82 3.63
C ALA A 214 -7.00 -1.20 3.73
N ARG A 215 -6.60 -1.88 4.82
CA ARG A 215 -5.22 -2.35 4.99
C ARG A 215 -4.84 -3.41 3.96
N VAL A 216 -5.67 -4.45 3.79
CA VAL A 216 -5.44 -5.49 2.79
C VAL A 216 -5.29 -4.85 1.41
N SER A 217 -6.24 -4.00 1.04
CA SER A 217 -6.25 -3.32 -0.26
C SER A 217 -5.03 -2.41 -0.46
N ALA A 218 -4.59 -1.70 0.57
CA ALA A 218 -3.38 -0.89 0.51
C ALA A 218 -2.11 -1.73 0.34
N VAL A 219 -1.99 -2.86 1.05
CA VAL A 219 -0.85 -3.77 0.82
C VAL A 219 -0.89 -4.35 -0.58
N GLN A 220 -2.07 -4.73 -1.07
CA GLN A 220 -2.19 -5.40 -2.36
C GLN A 220 -2.08 -4.45 -3.55
N LEU A 221 -2.36 -3.15 -3.40
CA LEU A 221 -2.45 -2.18 -4.51
C LEU A 221 -1.53 -0.97 -4.33
N VAL A 222 -1.60 -0.29 -3.18
CA VAL A 222 -0.84 0.95 -2.90
C VAL A 222 0.66 0.63 -2.76
N ARG A 223 1.03 -0.43 -2.03
CA ARG A 223 2.44 -0.83 -1.85
C ARG A 223 3.13 -1.18 -3.17
N PRO A 224 2.57 -2.04 -4.07
CA PRO A 224 3.15 -2.28 -5.39
C PRO A 224 3.31 -1.03 -6.25
N LEU A 225 2.33 -0.12 -6.23
CA LEU A 225 2.42 1.16 -6.96
C LEU A 225 3.58 2.01 -6.46
N LEU A 226 3.74 2.14 -5.13
CA LEU A 226 4.88 2.84 -4.53
C LEU A 226 6.23 2.25 -4.94
N LYS A 227 6.32 0.91 -4.99
CA LYS A 227 7.55 0.22 -5.42
C LYS A 227 7.83 0.48 -6.90
N THR A 228 6.81 0.49 -7.74
CA THR A 228 6.91 0.83 -9.16
C THR A 228 7.40 2.28 -9.35
N PHE A 229 6.79 3.23 -8.65
CA PHE A 229 7.20 4.64 -8.69
C PHE A 229 8.67 4.84 -8.29
N ALA A 230 9.13 4.12 -7.28
CA ALA A 230 10.48 4.28 -6.74
C ALA A 230 11.55 3.44 -7.45
N HIS A 231 11.19 2.63 -8.46
CA HIS A 231 12.04 1.53 -8.96
C HIS A 231 12.60 0.64 -7.83
N ALA A 232 11.80 0.44 -6.79
CA ALA A 232 12.18 -0.35 -5.64
C ALA A 232 11.72 -1.80 -5.83
N PRO A 233 12.47 -2.79 -5.31
CA PRO A 233 12.01 -4.17 -5.30
C PRO A 233 10.73 -4.31 -4.47
N LEU A 234 9.78 -5.09 -4.98
CA LEU A 234 8.61 -5.54 -4.22
C LEU A 234 8.95 -6.85 -3.51
N ALA A 235 9.56 -6.75 -2.33
CA ALA A 235 9.84 -7.92 -1.50
C ALA A 235 8.53 -8.57 -1.01
N VAL A 236 8.49 -9.90 -1.02
CA VAL A 236 7.41 -10.65 -0.36
C VAL A 236 7.41 -10.37 1.15
N HIS A 237 6.24 -10.44 1.77
CA HIS A 237 6.17 -10.38 3.23
C HIS A 237 6.87 -11.62 3.82
N PRO A 238 7.63 -11.50 4.92
CA PRO A 238 8.12 -12.66 5.63
C PRO A 238 6.94 -13.54 6.07
N GLU A 239 7.14 -14.84 5.98
CA GLU A 239 6.11 -15.83 6.30
C GLU A 239 6.51 -16.67 7.50
N THR A 240 5.53 -16.98 8.35
CA THR A 240 5.66 -17.97 9.43
C THR A 240 4.79 -19.17 9.09
N ARG A 241 5.35 -20.37 9.08
CA ARG A 241 4.56 -21.60 8.94
C ARG A 241 3.83 -21.92 10.23
N ALA A 242 2.55 -22.26 10.12
CA ALA A 242 1.71 -22.63 11.26
C ALA A 242 0.67 -23.68 10.87
N THR A 243 0.10 -24.36 11.86
CA THR A 243 -1.04 -25.27 11.69
C THR A 243 -2.34 -24.48 11.87
N LEU A 244 -3.25 -24.59 10.91
CA LEU A 244 -4.53 -23.87 10.93
C LEU A 244 -5.48 -24.45 11.99
N ALA A 245 -5.95 -23.64 12.94
CA ALA A 245 -6.78 -24.10 14.06
C ALA A 245 -8.23 -24.39 13.67
N ALA A 246 -8.75 -23.69 12.67
CA ALA A 246 -10.14 -23.78 12.23
C ALA A 246 -10.23 -23.56 10.71
N GLN A 247 -11.23 -24.19 10.09
CA GLN A 247 -11.48 -24.07 8.66
C GLN A 247 -11.68 -22.60 8.28
N VAL A 248 -11.18 -22.24 7.10
CA VAL A 248 -11.39 -20.92 6.48
C VAL A 248 -12.08 -21.12 5.16
N ASP A 249 -13.31 -20.63 5.06
CA ASP A 249 -14.06 -20.66 3.80
C ASP A 249 -13.64 -19.49 2.91
N SER A 250 -13.68 -19.71 1.59
CA SER A 250 -13.53 -18.66 0.57
C SER A 250 -14.67 -18.72 -0.43
N GLN A 251 -15.03 -17.54 -0.96
CA GLN A 251 -16.02 -17.46 -2.03
C GLN A 251 -15.35 -17.69 -3.38
N ASN A 252 -16.07 -18.36 -4.28
CA ASN A 252 -15.57 -18.65 -5.62
C ASN A 252 -15.24 -17.35 -6.37
N ALA A 253 -14.16 -17.34 -7.14
CA ALA A 253 -13.61 -16.18 -7.88
C ALA A 253 -13.05 -15.01 -7.04
N THR A 254 -13.03 -15.06 -5.71
CA THR A 254 -12.41 -14.04 -4.85
C THR A 254 -11.14 -14.56 -4.19
N ARG A 255 -10.10 -13.72 -4.08
CA ARG A 255 -8.92 -14.05 -3.28
C ARG A 255 -9.16 -13.62 -1.84
N THR A 256 -9.15 -14.57 -0.91
CA THR A 256 -9.36 -14.30 0.51
C THR A 256 -8.02 -14.03 1.21
N PHE A 257 -8.01 -13.03 2.08
CA PHE A 257 -6.93 -12.67 2.99
C PHE A 257 -7.49 -12.73 4.42
N ARG A 258 -7.41 -13.90 5.04
CA ARG A 258 -8.00 -14.12 6.37
C ARG A 258 -7.00 -13.69 7.45
N PRO A 259 -7.29 -12.67 8.28
CA PRO A 259 -6.43 -12.31 9.39
C PRO A 259 -6.34 -13.46 10.40
N VAL A 260 -5.16 -13.67 10.99
CA VAL A 260 -4.91 -14.74 11.96
C VAL A 260 -4.07 -14.23 13.14
N THR A 261 -4.22 -14.85 14.30
CA THR A 261 -3.21 -14.81 15.36
C THR A 261 -2.36 -16.07 15.33
N VAL A 262 -1.11 -15.99 15.76
CA VAL A 262 -0.17 -17.11 15.80
C VAL A 262 0.34 -17.30 17.24
N SER A 263 0.04 -18.45 17.83
CA SER A 263 0.58 -18.88 19.13
C SER A 263 1.06 -20.31 19.03
N ASP A 264 2.28 -20.58 19.52
CA ASP A 264 2.85 -21.94 19.59
C ASP A 264 2.76 -22.73 18.27
N GLY A 265 3.01 -22.05 17.14
CA GLY A 265 2.94 -22.65 15.80
C GLY A 265 1.53 -22.94 15.30
N THR A 266 0.49 -22.44 15.97
CA THR A 266 -0.92 -22.58 15.58
C THR A 266 -1.47 -21.23 15.12
N ALA A 267 -2.04 -21.20 13.91
CA ALA A 267 -2.71 -20.03 13.33
C ALA A 267 -4.21 -20.10 13.60
N THR A 268 -4.76 -19.12 14.32
CA THR A 268 -6.20 -19.03 14.61
C THR A 268 -6.85 -17.93 13.78
N PRO A 269 -7.79 -18.26 12.86
CA PRO A 269 -8.54 -17.27 12.09
C PRO A 269 -9.29 -16.28 12.96
N LEU A 270 -9.19 -15.00 12.61
CA LEU A 270 -10.03 -13.95 13.17
C LEU A 270 -11.24 -13.69 12.28
N SER A 271 -12.37 -13.41 12.93
CA SER A 271 -13.62 -12.98 12.29
C SER A 271 -13.78 -11.46 12.40
N GLY A 272 -14.58 -10.90 11.50
CA GLY A 272 -14.82 -9.46 11.42
C GLY A 272 -13.71 -8.73 10.68
N ASP A 273 -13.97 -7.47 10.37
CA ASP A 273 -13.10 -6.59 9.60
C ASP A 273 -12.84 -5.26 10.33
N GLU A 274 -13.26 -5.16 11.60
CA GLU A 274 -13.11 -3.98 12.43
C GLU A 274 -11.66 -3.72 12.84
N LEU A 275 -11.39 -2.52 13.35
CA LEU A 275 -10.06 -2.09 13.78
C LEU A 275 -9.42 -3.03 14.82
N ALA A 276 -10.21 -3.61 15.73
CA ALA A 276 -9.72 -4.54 16.73
C ALA A 276 -9.19 -5.85 16.10
N THR A 277 -9.80 -6.31 15.00
CA THR A 277 -9.32 -7.48 14.26
C THR A 277 -8.03 -7.16 13.51
N ALA A 278 -7.99 -6.02 12.81
CA ALA A 278 -6.76 -5.54 12.17
C ALA A 278 -5.59 -5.36 13.16
N THR A 279 -5.86 -4.96 14.41
CA THR A 279 -4.82 -4.72 15.43
C THR A 279 -4.33 -6.02 16.07
N ARG A 280 -5.21 -7.01 16.27
CA ARG A 280 -4.85 -8.26 16.95
C ARG A 280 -4.14 -9.26 16.05
N ALA A 281 -4.37 -9.21 14.74
CA ALA A 281 -3.80 -10.20 13.84
C ALA A 281 -2.28 -10.01 13.67
N ASP A 282 -1.56 -11.13 13.76
CA ASP A 282 -0.11 -11.21 13.53
C ASP A 282 0.22 -11.22 12.03
N GLY A 283 -0.81 -11.43 11.19
CA GLY A 283 -0.71 -11.47 9.74
C GLY A 283 -2.01 -11.96 9.12
N TRP A 284 -1.94 -12.36 7.85
CA TRP A 284 -3.03 -13.06 7.16
C TRP A 284 -2.54 -14.36 6.54
N ILE A 285 -3.49 -15.25 6.28
CA ILE A 285 -3.33 -16.34 5.31
C ILE A 285 -4.07 -15.95 4.03
N SER A 286 -3.52 -16.34 2.88
CA SER A 286 -4.17 -16.09 1.58
C SER A 286 -4.76 -17.38 1.01
N VAL A 287 -6.02 -17.33 0.59
CA VAL A 287 -6.69 -18.38 -0.19
C VAL A 287 -6.85 -17.88 -1.63
N PRO A 288 -6.22 -18.53 -2.62
CA PRO A 288 -6.34 -18.13 -4.03
C PRO A 288 -7.78 -18.11 -4.55
N ALA A 289 -8.04 -17.27 -5.54
CA ALA A 289 -9.33 -17.26 -6.23
C ALA A 289 -9.57 -18.61 -6.94
N GLY A 290 -10.77 -19.15 -6.76
CA GLY A 290 -11.17 -20.46 -7.33
C GLY A 290 -11.00 -21.64 -6.37
N GLU A 291 -10.36 -21.43 -5.22
CA GLU A 291 -10.36 -22.40 -4.12
C GLU A 291 -11.58 -22.17 -3.21
N THR A 292 -12.07 -23.24 -2.58
CA THR A 292 -13.24 -23.19 -1.67
C THR A 292 -12.89 -22.86 -0.23
N GLY A 293 -11.60 -22.94 0.13
CA GLY A 293 -11.14 -22.67 1.49
C GLY A 293 -9.92 -23.51 1.88
N LEU A 294 -9.61 -23.48 3.17
CA LEU A 294 -8.54 -24.25 3.80
C LEU A 294 -9.10 -25.04 5.00
N ASP A 295 -8.77 -26.33 5.07
CA ASP A 295 -9.22 -27.22 6.15
C ASP A 295 -8.45 -26.98 7.46
N ALA A 296 -9.13 -27.18 8.60
CA ALA A 296 -8.46 -27.23 9.90
C ALA A 296 -7.37 -28.31 9.92
N GLY A 297 -6.23 -28.01 10.53
CA GLY A 297 -5.04 -28.87 10.56
C GLY A 297 -4.12 -28.71 9.35
N ALA A 298 -4.50 -27.95 8.31
CA ALA A 298 -3.62 -27.65 7.20
C ALA A 298 -2.39 -26.85 7.66
N THR A 299 -1.23 -27.11 7.03
CA THR A 299 -0.05 -26.24 7.19
C THR A 299 -0.21 -25.03 6.29
N VAL A 300 -0.18 -23.83 6.88
CA VAL A 300 -0.37 -22.55 6.19
C VAL A 300 0.85 -21.65 6.35
N SER A 301 1.04 -20.75 5.37
CA SER A 301 1.97 -19.62 5.47
C SER A 301 1.22 -18.39 5.97
N VAL A 302 1.62 -17.87 7.12
CA VAL A 302 1.11 -16.61 7.66
C VAL A 302 2.03 -15.47 7.22
N GLU A 303 1.54 -14.62 6.33
CA GLU A 303 2.26 -13.43 5.87
C GLU A 303 2.24 -12.34 6.94
N ASN A 304 3.42 -11.94 7.41
CA ASN A 304 3.55 -10.86 8.39
C ASN A 304 3.35 -9.50 7.71
N TRP A 305 2.13 -8.98 7.84
CA TRP A 305 1.75 -7.67 7.29
C TRP A 305 2.40 -6.47 7.98
N ASP A 306 2.94 -6.66 9.19
CA ASP A 306 3.55 -5.64 10.05
C ASP A 306 5.07 -5.84 10.20
N TYR A 307 5.68 -6.59 9.30
CA TYR A 307 7.12 -6.80 9.25
C TYR A 307 7.89 -5.50 8.96
N LEU A 308 8.73 -5.04 9.90
CA LEU A 308 9.57 -3.83 9.77
C LEU A 308 10.86 -4.21 9.03
N PRO A 309 11.05 -3.79 7.75
CA PRO A 309 12.28 -4.03 7.03
C PRO A 309 13.45 -3.18 7.54
#